data_AF-A0A0R3RM86-F1
#
_entry.id   AF-A0A0R3RM86-F1
#
_cell.length_a   1.000
_cell.length_b   1.000
_cell.length_c   1.000
_cell.angle_alpha   90.00
_cell.angle_beta   90.00
_cell.angle_gamma   90.00
#
_symmetry.space_group_name_H-M   'P 1'
#
loop_
_entity.id
_entity.type
_entity.pdbx_description
1 polymer ?
#
loop_
_entity_poly.entity_id
_entity_poly.type
_entity_poly.pdbx_seq_one_letter_code
_entity_poly.pdbx_strand_id
1 'polypeptide(L)'
;TYFQIIPFGKGYCDHFSNNTFFCHCQHEQDECDLNRLQNCAIAFFPRRYLGLVTCIQGLSNIYEAFSRCLAGLTEYTRYRLIECATTQTGETLNYYSMLNTHRAGIKLWPAMFVNGVYFERNYPSEIEICRHTTWC
;
A
#
# COMPACT_ATOMS: atom_id res chain seq x y z
N THR A 1 -13.56 15.06 2.82
CA THR A 1 -12.12 14.85 3.06
C THR A 1 -11.69 13.59 2.37
N TYR A 2 -10.59 13.64 1.61
CA TYR A 2 -10.03 12.51 0.87
C TYR A 2 -8.73 12.10 1.53
N PHE A 3 -8.57 10.80 1.79
CA PHE A 3 -7.36 10.21 2.37
C PHE A 3 -6.94 9.07 1.47
N GLN A 4 -5.65 8.98 1.16
CA GLN A 4 -5.09 7.98 0.25
C GLN A 4 -3.82 7.39 0.86
N ILE A 5 -3.67 6.07 0.77
CA ILE A 5 -2.42 5.36 1.07
C ILE A 5 -1.91 4.76 -0.23
N ILE A 6 -0.59 4.83 -0.43
CA ILE A 6 0.09 4.19 -1.56
C ILE A 6 1.12 3.19 -0.97
N PRO A 7 0.76 1.89 -0.86
CA PRO A 7 1.67 0.86 -0.37
C PRO A 7 2.71 0.51 -1.43
N PHE A 8 3.96 0.89 -1.18
CA PHE A 8 5.11 0.46 -1.99
C PHE A 8 6.43 0.69 -1.26
N GLY A 9 6.75 1.94 -0.93
CA GLY A 9 7.98 2.31 -0.22
C GLY A 9 9.23 2.30 -1.11
N LYS A 10 10.31 1.66 -0.65
CA LYS A 10 11.57 1.53 -1.40
C LYS A 10 11.54 0.23 -2.19
N GLY A 11 11.61 0.36 -3.50
CA GLY A 11 11.62 -0.77 -4.40
C GLY A 11 11.60 -0.33 -5.85
N TYR A 12 11.55 -1.30 -6.74
CA TYR A 12 11.32 -1.11 -8.17
C TYR A 12 10.59 -2.34 -8.71
N CYS A 13 10.10 -2.26 -9.95
CA CYS A 13 9.45 -3.39 -10.60
C CYS A 13 10.00 -3.54 -12.01
N ASP A 14 10.29 -4.78 -12.38
CA ASP A 14 10.61 -5.14 -13.75
C ASP A 14 9.32 -5.23 -14.56
N HIS A 15 9.40 -4.84 -15.83
CA HIS A 15 8.35 -5.03 -16.82
C HIS A 15 8.87 -5.93 -17.94
N PHE A 16 8.24 -7.07 -18.13
CA PHE A 16 8.66 -8.08 -19.10
C PHE A 16 7.88 -7.96 -20.42
N SER A 17 8.45 -8.51 -21.50
CA SER A 17 7.88 -8.43 -22.85
C SER A 17 6.51 -9.09 -23.03
N ASN A 18 6.12 -9.96 -22.11
CA ASN A 18 4.79 -10.59 -22.04
C ASN A 18 3.77 -9.74 -21.24
N ASN A 19 4.06 -8.47 -20.96
CA ASN A 19 3.26 -7.56 -20.12
C ASN A 19 3.03 -8.06 -18.69
N THR A 20 3.97 -8.85 -18.15
CA THR A 20 3.99 -9.19 -16.73
C THR A 20 4.94 -8.29 -15.95
N PHE A 21 4.67 -8.16 -14.67
CA PHE A 21 5.49 -7.38 -13.74
C PHE A 21 6.06 -8.27 -12.65
N PHE A 22 7.20 -7.87 -12.11
CA PHE A 22 7.76 -8.44 -10.89
C PHE A 22 8.39 -7.33 -10.06
N CYS A 23 7.87 -7.10 -8.86
CA CYS A 23 8.36 -6.06 -7.97
C CYS A 23 9.39 -6.59 -6.97
N HIS A 24 10.42 -5.77 -6.73
CA HIS A 24 11.48 -5.97 -5.76
C HIS A 24 11.35 -4.94 -4.65
N CYS A 25 11.28 -5.41 -3.41
CA CYS A 25 11.12 -4.59 -2.21
C CYS A 25 12.40 -4.63 -1.35
N GLN A 26 12.57 -3.67 -0.45
CA GLN A 26 13.77 -3.56 0.39
C GLN A 26 13.88 -4.71 1.39
N HIS A 27 12.76 -5.17 1.95
CA HIS A 27 12.67 -6.29 2.89
C HIS A 27 12.20 -7.55 2.17
N GLU A 28 12.83 -7.82 1.02
CA GLU A 28 12.63 -9.03 0.23
C GLU A 28 11.17 -9.25 -0.22
N GLN A 29 10.83 -10.48 -0.59
CA GLN A 29 9.55 -10.79 -1.23
C GLN A 29 8.36 -10.63 -0.28
N ASP A 30 8.54 -10.88 1.02
CA ASP A 30 7.45 -10.79 1.99
C ASP A 30 6.86 -9.36 2.08
N GLU A 31 7.71 -8.32 2.03
CA GLU A 31 7.22 -6.93 1.96
C GLU A 31 6.42 -6.68 0.67
N CYS A 32 6.89 -7.20 -0.46
CA CYS A 32 6.19 -7.08 -1.72
C CYS A 32 4.82 -7.78 -1.69
N ASP A 33 4.72 -8.96 -1.07
CA ASP A 33 3.47 -9.71 -0.92
C ASP A 33 2.46 -8.96 -0.04
N LEU A 34 2.94 -8.36 1.05
CA LEU A 34 2.13 -7.53 1.93
C LEU A 34 1.66 -6.25 1.24
N ASN A 35 2.54 -5.57 0.49
CA ASN A 35 2.20 -4.41 -0.33
C ASN A 35 1.14 -4.78 -1.38
N ARG A 36 1.26 -5.93 -2.06
CA ARG A 36 0.25 -6.45 -3.00
C ARG A 36 -1.09 -6.66 -2.31
N LEU A 37 -1.11 -7.29 -1.14
CA LEU A 37 -2.35 -7.50 -0.37
C LEU A 37 -3.01 -6.18 0.06
N GLN A 38 -2.22 -5.19 0.50
CA GLN A 38 -2.72 -3.85 0.83
C GLN A 38 -3.29 -3.14 -0.41
N ASN A 39 -2.60 -3.22 -1.55
CA ASN A 39 -3.08 -2.66 -2.82
C ASN A 39 -4.39 -3.33 -3.29
N CYS A 40 -4.52 -4.65 -3.14
CA CYS A 40 -5.75 -5.39 -3.43
C CYS A 40 -6.90 -4.97 -2.49
N ALA A 41 -6.63 -4.76 -1.21
CA ALA A 41 -7.61 -4.23 -0.26
C ALA A 41 -8.11 -2.83 -0.66
N ILE A 42 -7.22 -1.94 -1.12
CA ILE A 42 -7.59 -0.62 -1.63
C ILE A 42 -8.48 -0.74 -2.87
N ALA A 43 -8.13 -1.63 -3.80
CA ALA A 43 -8.90 -1.85 -5.02
C ALA A 43 -10.32 -2.39 -4.74
N PHE A 44 -10.47 -3.32 -3.80
CA PHE A 44 -11.77 -3.94 -3.49
C PHE A 44 -12.63 -3.10 -2.55
N PHE A 45 -12.01 -2.35 -1.65
CA PHE A 45 -12.70 -1.56 -0.62
C PHE A 45 -12.30 -0.08 -0.67
N PRO A 46 -12.49 0.63 -1.80
CA PRO A 46 -11.95 1.99 -2.00
C PRO A 46 -12.42 3.02 -0.97
N ARG A 47 -13.51 2.73 -0.22
CA ARG A 47 -14.04 3.60 0.85
C ARG A 47 -13.80 3.09 2.27
N ARG A 48 -13.29 1.86 2.44
CA ARG A 48 -13.18 1.17 3.76
C ARG A 48 -11.88 0.37 3.94
N TYR A 49 -10.89 0.55 3.06
CA TYR A 49 -9.65 -0.22 3.09
C TYR A 49 -8.77 0.08 4.31
N LEU A 50 -8.95 1.23 4.97
CA LEU A 50 -8.02 1.73 5.99
C LEU A 50 -7.73 0.70 7.09
N GLY A 51 -8.77 0.12 7.70
CA GLY A 51 -8.61 -0.85 8.77
C GLY A 51 -7.84 -2.11 8.34
N LEU A 52 -8.06 -2.55 7.10
CA LEU A 52 -7.37 -3.72 6.56
C LEU A 52 -5.90 -3.39 6.25
N VAL A 53 -5.65 -2.25 5.59
CA VAL A 53 -4.28 -1.79 5.28
C VAL A 53 -3.46 -1.61 6.56
N THR A 54 -4.03 -0.98 7.60
CA THR A 54 -3.34 -0.78 8.89
C THR A 54 -3.10 -2.08 9.64
N CYS A 55 -4.00 -3.07 9.53
CA CYS A 55 -3.78 -4.37 10.14
C CYS A 55 -2.60 -5.12 9.48
N ILE A 56 -2.51 -5.05 8.14
CA ILE A 56 -1.46 -5.75 7.37
C ILE A 56 -0.08 -5.09 7.58
N GLN A 57 -0.04 -3.79 7.89
CA GLN A 57 1.19 -3.02 7.99
C GLN A 57 2.16 -3.61 9.03
N GLY A 58 3.39 -3.91 8.60
CA GLY A 58 4.47 -4.36 9.48
C GLY A 58 4.34 -5.81 9.96
N LEU A 59 3.42 -6.60 9.39
CA LEU A 59 3.40 -8.04 9.59
C LEU A 59 4.60 -8.70 8.89
N SER A 60 4.91 -9.93 9.27
CA SER A 60 6.08 -10.65 8.76
C SER A 60 5.89 -11.16 7.33
N ASN A 61 4.71 -11.67 6.98
CA ASN A 61 4.41 -12.25 5.68
C ASN A 61 2.90 -12.39 5.44
N ILE A 62 2.53 -12.85 4.25
CA ILE A 62 1.13 -12.99 3.83
C ILE A 62 0.32 -14.00 4.66
N TYR A 63 0.95 -15.03 5.24
CA TYR A 63 0.27 -16.02 6.08
C TYR A 63 -0.16 -15.41 7.42
N GLU A 64 0.71 -14.59 8.00
CA GLU A 64 0.36 -13.82 9.19
C GLU A 64 -0.80 -12.86 8.89
N ALA A 65 -0.76 -12.15 7.76
CA ALA A 65 -1.84 -11.26 7.34
C ALA A 65 -3.17 -12.00 7.15
N PHE A 66 -3.14 -13.19 6.52
CA PHE A 66 -4.32 -14.02 6.34
C PHE A 66 -4.96 -14.45 7.67
N SER A 67 -4.13 -14.86 8.64
CA SER A 67 -4.62 -15.32 9.94
C SER A 67 -5.14 -14.17 10.83
N ARG A 68 -4.45 -13.03 10.84
CA ARG A 68 -4.75 -11.92 11.77
C ARG A 68 -5.76 -10.92 11.21
N CYS A 69 -5.64 -10.57 9.94
CA CYS A 69 -6.37 -9.44 9.35
C CYS A 69 -7.59 -9.86 8.52
N LEU A 70 -7.58 -11.08 7.98
CA LEU A 70 -8.66 -11.56 7.10
C LEU A 70 -9.66 -12.48 7.80
N ALA A 71 -9.42 -12.85 9.08
CA ALA A 71 -10.25 -13.80 9.81
C ALA A 71 -11.73 -13.41 9.93
N GLY A 72 -12.04 -12.11 10.06
CA GLY A 72 -13.41 -11.60 10.17
C GLY A 72 -14.13 -11.42 8.83
N LEU A 73 -13.49 -11.71 7.70
CA LEU A 73 -14.08 -11.56 6.36
C LEU A 73 -14.75 -12.86 5.90
N THR A 74 -15.71 -12.75 4.99
CA THR A 74 -16.32 -13.92 4.35
C THR A 74 -15.29 -14.73 3.57
N GLU A 75 -15.46 -16.04 3.49
CA GLU A 75 -14.56 -16.93 2.76
C GLU A 75 -14.30 -16.46 1.33
N TYR A 76 -15.38 -16.09 0.61
CA TYR A 76 -15.28 -15.54 -0.74
C TYR A 76 -14.39 -14.29 -0.79
N THR A 77 -14.55 -13.36 0.15
CA THR A 77 -13.75 -12.15 0.20
C THR A 77 -12.27 -12.45 0.47
N ARG A 78 -12.00 -13.37 1.40
CA ARG A 78 -10.63 -13.82 1.71
C ARG A 78 -9.97 -14.43 0.49
N TYR A 79 -10.69 -15.31 -0.21
CA TYR A 79 -10.24 -15.94 -1.44
C TYR A 79 -9.87 -14.90 -2.49
N ARG A 80 -10.77 -13.94 -2.79
CA ARG A 80 -10.52 -12.91 -3.81
C ARG A 80 -9.31 -12.02 -3.46
N LEU A 81 -9.12 -11.68 -2.18
CA LEU A 81 -7.98 -10.87 -1.74
C LEU A 81 -6.65 -11.61 -1.92
N ILE A 82 -6.60 -12.88 -1.52
CA ILE A 82 -5.40 -13.71 -1.67
C ILE A 82 -5.11 -13.97 -3.15
N GLU A 83 -6.13 -14.33 -3.94
CA GLU A 83 -6.00 -14.48 -5.40
C GLU A 83 -5.44 -13.21 -6.04
N CYS A 84 -5.95 -12.03 -5.67
CA CYS A 84 -5.41 -10.77 -6.16
C CYS A 84 -3.94 -10.61 -5.76
N ALA A 85 -3.60 -10.82 -4.49
CA ALA A 85 -2.26 -10.58 -3.96
C ALA A 85 -1.20 -11.54 -4.54
N THR A 86 -1.57 -12.75 -4.92
CA THR A 86 -0.64 -13.80 -5.40
C THR A 86 -0.59 -13.94 -6.92
N THR A 87 -1.27 -13.06 -7.67
CA THR A 87 -1.31 -13.10 -9.14
C THR A 87 -0.74 -11.81 -9.75
N GLN A 88 -0.66 -11.78 -11.08
CA GLN A 88 -0.28 -10.58 -11.83
C GLN A 88 -1.21 -9.38 -11.60
N THR A 89 -2.43 -9.60 -11.09
CA THR A 89 -3.31 -8.51 -10.65
C THR A 89 -2.66 -7.69 -9.54
N GLY A 90 -2.16 -8.35 -8.50
CA GLY A 90 -1.45 -7.71 -7.40
C GLY A 90 -0.15 -7.05 -7.85
N GLU A 91 0.64 -7.72 -8.70
CA GLU A 91 1.87 -7.16 -9.28
C GLU A 91 1.59 -5.88 -10.07
N THR A 92 0.53 -5.88 -10.88
CA THR A 92 0.12 -4.71 -11.67
C THR A 92 -0.27 -3.54 -10.76
N LEU A 93 -1.03 -3.80 -9.69
CA LEU A 93 -1.37 -2.76 -8.71
C LEU A 93 -0.12 -2.22 -8.01
N ASN A 94 0.82 -3.10 -7.66
CA ASN A 94 2.08 -2.73 -7.02
C ASN A 94 2.97 -1.89 -7.95
N TYR A 95 3.01 -2.23 -9.25
CA TYR A 95 3.68 -1.45 -10.29
C TYR A 95 3.11 -0.03 -10.40
N TYR A 96 1.79 0.14 -10.37
CA TYR A 96 1.19 1.48 -10.35
C TYR A 96 1.52 2.25 -9.07
N SER A 97 1.55 1.57 -7.93
CA SER A 97 1.99 2.17 -6.66
C SER A 97 3.46 2.59 -6.72
N MET A 98 4.34 1.80 -7.34
CA MET A 98 5.73 2.19 -7.64
C MET A 98 5.79 3.45 -8.49
N LEU A 99 5.06 3.52 -9.61
CA LEU A 99 5.08 4.69 -10.50
C LEU A 99 4.65 5.96 -9.76
N ASN A 100 3.60 5.88 -8.94
CA ASN A 100 3.16 7.02 -8.13
C ASN A 100 4.21 7.43 -7.08
N THR A 101 4.81 6.44 -6.43
CA THR A 101 5.83 6.61 -5.41
C THR A 101 7.11 7.25 -5.98
N HIS A 102 7.59 6.78 -7.13
CA HIS A 102 8.79 7.29 -7.79
C HIS A 102 8.57 8.69 -8.38
N ARG A 103 7.39 8.98 -8.93
CA ARG A 103 7.03 10.31 -9.44
C ARG A 103 7.08 11.39 -8.36
N ALA A 104 6.84 11.02 -7.09
CA ALA A 104 6.93 11.94 -5.98
C ALA A 104 8.38 12.38 -5.66
N GLY A 105 9.39 11.65 -6.17
CA GLY A 105 10.80 12.00 -6.00
C GLY A 105 11.31 11.93 -4.55
N ILE A 106 10.59 11.26 -3.65
CA ILE A 106 10.92 11.19 -2.23
C ILE A 106 11.93 10.08 -1.94
N LYS A 107 12.89 10.37 -1.04
CA LYS A 107 13.95 9.43 -0.64
C LYS A 107 13.78 8.85 0.76
N LEU A 108 12.88 9.42 1.57
CA LEU A 108 12.64 9.07 2.97
C LEU A 108 11.20 8.54 3.15
N TRP A 109 11.04 7.46 3.92
CA TRP A 109 9.73 6.85 4.19
C TRP A 109 9.46 6.75 5.70
N PRO A 110 8.19 6.81 6.14
CA PRO A 110 7.00 7.11 5.35
C PRO A 110 6.99 8.56 4.83
N ALA A 111 6.39 8.76 3.65
CA ALA A 111 6.18 10.07 3.04
C ALA A 111 4.71 10.46 3.14
N MET A 112 4.43 11.72 3.50
CA MET A 112 3.07 12.22 3.62
C MET A 112 2.94 13.55 2.88
N PHE A 113 1.76 13.74 2.28
CA PHE A 113 1.39 14.96 1.57
C PHE A 113 0.04 15.43 2.11
N VAL A 114 -0.07 16.72 2.44
CA VAL A 114 -1.35 17.35 2.78
C VAL A 114 -1.63 18.41 1.73
N ASN A 115 -2.74 18.25 1.00
CA ASN A 115 -3.09 19.11 -0.14
C ASN A 115 -1.94 19.29 -1.15
N GLY A 116 -1.19 18.22 -1.39
CA GLY A 116 -0.05 18.19 -2.32
C GLY A 116 1.27 18.72 -1.75
N VAL A 117 1.28 19.23 -0.52
CA VAL A 117 2.49 19.71 0.15
C VAL A 117 3.14 18.57 0.91
N TYR A 118 4.38 18.23 0.54
CA TYR A 118 5.23 17.31 1.30
C TYR A 118 5.78 18.01 2.54
N PHE A 119 5.85 17.28 3.66
CA PHE A 119 6.54 17.72 4.86
C PHE A 119 7.44 16.62 5.40
N GLU A 120 8.52 17.02 6.07
CA GLU A 120 9.44 16.08 6.69
C GLU A 120 8.83 15.45 7.95
N ARG A 121 9.18 14.18 8.18
CA ARG A 121 8.65 13.34 9.27
C ARG A 121 8.83 13.92 10.69
N ASN A 122 9.69 14.92 10.86
CA ASN A 122 9.97 15.53 12.15
C ASN A 122 8.80 16.39 12.68
N TYR A 123 7.83 16.74 11.83
CA TYR A 123 6.63 17.46 12.23
C TYR A 123 5.48 16.49 12.55
N PRO A 124 4.76 16.67 13.68
CA PRO A 124 3.57 15.90 13.98
C PRO A 124 2.52 16.06 12.87
N SER A 125 2.00 14.94 12.36
CA SER A 125 1.10 14.96 11.19
C SER A 125 -0.18 15.74 11.45
N GLU A 126 -0.67 15.74 12.69
CA GLU A 126 -1.84 16.52 13.13
C GLU A 126 -1.63 18.03 12.97
N ILE A 127 -0.41 18.53 13.21
CA ILE A 127 -0.07 19.95 13.04
C ILE A 127 -0.08 20.30 11.55
N GLU A 128 0.54 19.47 10.72
CA GLU A 128 0.60 19.70 9.27
C GLU A 128 -0.77 19.56 8.60
N ILE A 129 -1.62 18.63 9.07
CA ILE A 129 -3.02 18.54 8.65
C ILE A 129 -3.76 19.83 8.99
N CYS A 130 -3.67 20.31 10.23
CA CYS A 130 -4.34 21.56 10.63
C CYS A 130 -3.79 22.77 9.86
N ARG A 131 -2.48 22.84 9.63
CA ARG A 131 -1.83 23.94 8.89
C ARG A 131 -2.28 24.02 7.43
N HIS A 132 -2.50 22.88 6.80
CA HIS A 132 -2.76 22.80 5.36
C HIS A 132 -4.21 22.48 5.00
N THR A 133 -5.10 22.36 5.98
CA THR A 133 -6.54 22.10 5.76
C THR A 133 -7.40 22.98 6.68
N THR A 134 -8.72 22.89 6.54
CA THR A 134 -9.67 23.51 7.49
C THR A 134 -10.00 22.60 8.68
N TRP A 135 -9.26 21.51 8.86
CA TRP A 135 -9.48 20.51 9.91
C TRP A 135 -8.54 20.77 11.08
N CYS A 136 -9.00 21.69 11.91
CA CYS A 136 -8.56 22.01 13.27
C CYS A 136 -9.87 22.08 14.10
#